data_AF-A0A0A0MSS4-F1
#
_entry.id   AF-A0A0A0MSS4-F1
#
_cell.length_a   1.000
_cell.length_b   1.000
_cell.length_c   1.000
_cell.angle_alpha   90.00
_cell.angle_beta   90.00
_cell.angle_gamma   90.00
#
_symmetry.space_group_name_H-M   'P 1'
#
loop_
_entity.id
_entity.type
_entity.pdbx_description
1 polymer ?
#
loop_
_entity_poly.entity_id
_entity_poly.type
_entity_poly.pdbx_seq_one_letter_code
_entity_poly.pdbx_strand_id
1 'polypeptide(L)'
;MAEKLITQTFSHHNQLAQKTRREKRARQEAERREKAERAARLAKEAKSETSGPQIKELTDEEAERLQLEIDQKKDAENHEAQLKNGSLDSPGKQDTEEDEEEDEKDKGKLKPNLGNGADLPNYRWTQTLSELD
;
A
#
# COMPACT_ATOMS: atom_id res chain seq x y z
N MET A 1 -40.17 14.49 65.32
CA MET A 1 -39.16 13.41 65.19
C MET A 1 -39.39 12.52 63.96
N ALA A 2 -40.63 12.16 63.60
CA ALA A 2 -40.92 11.26 62.48
C ALA A 2 -40.50 11.80 61.09
N GLU A 3 -40.76 13.08 60.79
CA GLU A 3 -40.44 13.68 59.49
C GLU A 3 -38.94 13.71 59.17
N LYS A 4 -38.10 13.96 60.18
CA LYS A 4 -36.64 13.92 60.05
C LYS A 4 -36.14 12.53 59.69
N LEU A 5 -36.80 11.49 60.22
CA LEU A 5 -36.44 10.10 59.93
C LEU A 5 -36.78 9.74 58.47
N ILE A 6 -37.96 10.14 58.00
CA ILE A 6 -38.45 9.88 56.64
C ILE A 6 -37.58 10.58 55.59
N THR A 7 -37.21 11.83 55.84
CA THR A 7 -36.34 12.59 54.93
C THR A 7 -34.92 12.01 54.87
N GLN A 8 -34.35 11.61 56.01
CA GLN A 8 -33.03 10.98 56.06
C GLN A 8 -32.99 9.64 55.32
N THR A 9 -33.98 8.77 55.51
CA THR A 9 -34.04 7.49 54.80
C THR A 9 -34.23 7.70 53.30
N PHE A 10 -35.11 8.61 52.90
CA PHE A 10 -35.30 8.96 51.49
C PHE A 10 -34.01 9.49 50.85
N SER A 11 -33.32 10.44 51.49
CA SER A 11 -32.06 10.97 50.99
C SER A 11 -30.98 9.90 50.84
N HIS A 12 -30.86 8.98 51.81
CA HIS A 12 -29.92 7.88 51.74
C HIS A 12 -30.18 6.96 50.54
N HIS A 13 -31.43 6.52 50.34
CA HIS A 13 -31.80 5.67 49.21
C HIS A 13 -31.68 6.40 47.86
N ASN A 14 -32.03 7.69 47.80
CA ASN A 14 -31.88 8.50 46.60
C ASN A 14 -30.40 8.64 46.19
N GLN A 15 -29.51 8.92 47.16
CA GLN A 15 -28.07 8.97 46.90
C GLN A 15 -27.53 7.64 46.39
N LEU A 16 -27.96 6.52 46.99
CA LEU A 16 -27.54 5.19 46.54
C LEU A 16 -28.01 4.90 45.11
N ALA A 17 -29.28 5.20 44.80
CA ALA A 17 -29.83 5.05 43.44
C ALA A 17 -29.14 5.94 42.41
N GLN A 18 -28.75 7.16 42.78
CA GLN A 18 -27.98 8.04 41.90
C GLN A 18 -26.57 7.51 41.65
N LYS A 19 -25.89 6.99 42.67
CA LYS A 19 -24.55 6.40 42.54
C LYS A 19 -24.57 5.20 41.60
N THR A 20 -25.49 4.26 41.80
CA THR A 20 -25.60 3.06 40.93
C THR A 20 -25.91 3.44 39.48
N ARG A 21 -26.78 4.43 39.25
CA ARG A 21 -27.09 4.93 37.90
C ARG A 21 -25.87 5.55 37.21
N ARG A 22 -25.09 6.36 37.95
CA ARG A 22 -23.87 6.99 37.43
C ARG A 22 -22.81 5.93 37.11
N GLU A 23 -22.61 4.96 37.99
CA GLU A 23 -21.66 3.87 37.79
C GLU A 23 -22.02 3.02 36.57
N LYS A 24 -23.29 2.64 36.42
CA LYS A 24 -23.75 1.88 35.25
C LYS A 24 -23.52 2.63 33.94
N ARG A 25 -23.78 3.94 33.92
CA ARG A 25 -23.53 4.80 32.76
C ARG A 25 -22.03 4.90 32.44
N ALA A 26 -21.19 5.09 33.45
CA ALA A 26 -19.74 5.19 33.29
C ALA A 26 -19.16 3.88 32.72
N ARG A 27 -19.60 2.71 33.20
CA ARG A 27 -19.17 1.41 32.68
C ARG A 27 -19.54 1.22 31.21
N GLN A 28 -20.78 1.55 30.83
CA GLN A 28 -21.24 1.46 29.44
C GLN A 28 -20.48 2.42 28.50
N GLU A 29 -20.17 3.63 28.97
CA GLU A 29 -19.41 4.60 28.17
C GLU A 29 -17.96 4.15 27.97
N ALA A 30 -17.33 3.62 29.02
CA ALA A 30 -15.98 3.06 28.95
C ALA A 30 -15.91 1.87 27.98
N GLU A 31 -16.85 0.93 28.06
CA GLU A 31 -16.93 -0.22 27.15
C GLU A 31 -17.14 0.23 25.68
N ARG A 32 -18.03 1.21 25.46
CA ARG A 32 -18.26 1.75 24.11
C ARG A 32 -17.00 2.42 23.56
N ARG A 33 -16.26 3.14 24.41
CA ARG A 33 -15.02 3.81 24.03
C ARG A 33 -13.92 2.81 23.69
N GLU A 34 -13.72 1.78 24.52
CA GLU A 34 -12.73 0.72 24.24
C GLU A 34 -13.05 -0.01 22.93
N LYS A 35 -14.32 -0.37 22.71
CA LYS A 35 -14.74 -1.04 21.47
C LYS A 35 -14.49 -0.16 20.24
N ALA A 36 -14.79 1.13 20.32
CA ALA A 36 -14.54 2.07 19.24
C ALA A 36 -13.04 2.23 18.95
N GLU A 37 -12.22 2.31 19.98
CA GLU A 37 -10.76 2.41 19.84
C GLU A 37 -10.16 1.14 19.20
N ARG A 38 -10.59 -0.04 19.65
CA ARG A 38 -10.16 -1.32 19.05
C ARG A 38 -10.55 -1.41 17.57
N ALA A 39 -11.79 -1.04 17.23
CA ALA A 39 -12.25 -1.04 15.85
C ALA A 39 -11.45 -0.04 14.97
N ALA A 40 -11.16 1.15 15.49
CA ALA A 40 -10.35 2.15 14.79
C ALA A 40 -8.90 1.65 14.57
N ARG A 41 -8.32 0.94 15.53
CA ARG A 41 -6.98 0.35 15.40
C ARG A 41 -6.95 -0.72 14.31
N LEU A 42 -7.89 -1.66 14.31
CA LEU A 42 -7.99 -2.68 13.26
C LEU A 42 -8.20 -2.06 11.86
N ALA A 43 -9.06 -1.04 11.76
CA ALA A 43 -9.30 -0.37 10.48
C ALA A 43 -8.07 0.39 9.96
N LYS A 44 -7.22 0.90 10.85
CA LYS A 44 -5.96 1.55 10.48
C LYS A 44 -4.92 0.52 10.01
N GLU A 45 -4.84 -0.61 10.70
CA GLU A 45 -3.93 -1.72 10.39
C GLU A 45 -4.25 -2.35 9.02
N ALA A 46 -5.54 -2.63 8.75
CA ALA A 46 -5.99 -3.16 7.47
C ALA A 46 -5.70 -2.19 6.29
N LYS A 47 -5.79 -0.88 6.51
CA LYS A 47 -5.46 0.13 5.48
C LYS A 47 -3.96 0.25 5.23
N SER A 48 -3.13 0.01 6.24
CA SER A 48 -1.67 0.02 6.05
C SER A 48 -1.18 -1.21 5.28
N GLU A 49 -1.79 -2.39 5.46
CA GLU A 49 -1.41 -3.59 4.70
C GLU A 49 -1.78 -3.52 3.22
N THR A 50 -2.84 -2.80 2.85
CA THR A 50 -3.28 -2.69 1.44
C THR A 50 -2.68 -1.51 0.68
N SER A 51 -1.82 -0.70 1.30
CA SER A 51 -1.28 0.53 0.68
C SER A 51 0.05 0.33 -0.07
N GLY A 52 0.63 -0.88 -0.05
CA GLY A 52 1.84 -1.22 -0.80
C GLY A 52 1.54 -1.82 -2.19
N PRO A 53 2.55 -1.92 -3.08
CA PRO A 53 2.41 -2.68 -4.32
C PRO A 53 2.09 -4.14 -3.99
N GLN A 54 0.85 -4.57 -4.26
CA GLN A 54 0.40 -5.94 -4.02
C GLN A 54 0.57 -6.76 -5.31
N ILE A 55 1.27 -7.89 -5.21
CA ILE A 55 1.27 -8.91 -6.26
C ILE A 55 -0.10 -9.57 -6.22
N LYS A 56 -0.86 -9.48 -7.31
CA LYS A 56 -2.19 -10.08 -7.46
C LYS A 56 -2.13 -11.10 -8.59
N GLU A 57 -2.45 -12.35 -8.28
CA GLU A 57 -2.62 -13.41 -9.28
C GLU A 57 -3.79 -13.05 -10.20
N LEU A 58 -3.54 -13.06 -11.52
CA LEU A 58 -4.56 -12.88 -12.55
C LEU A 58 -4.86 -14.26 -13.15
N THR A 59 -6.12 -14.51 -13.50
CA THR A 59 -6.47 -15.69 -14.32
C THR A 59 -5.93 -15.53 -15.75
N ASP A 60 -5.63 -16.64 -16.42
CA ASP A 60 -5.03 -16.66 -17.77
C ASP A 60 -5.80 -15.76 -18.77
N GLU A 61 -7.14 -15.81 -18.77
CA GLU A 61 -8.00 -14.95 -19.61
C GLU A 61 -7.82 -13.45 -19.35
N GLU A 62 -7.57 -13.07 -18.09
CA GLU A 62 -7.36 -11.67 -17.71
C GLU A 62 -5.93 -11.21 -18.03
N ALA A 63 -4.97 -12.12 -17.91
CA ALA A 63 -3.57 -11.87 -18.27
C ALA A 63 -3.43 -11.61 -19.77
N GLU A 64 -4.09 -12.40 -20.63
CA GLU A 64 -4.09 -12.18 -22.08
C GLU A 64 -4.67 -10.81 -22.47
N ARG A 65 -5.80 -10.42 -21.86
CA ARG A 65 -6.42 -9.10 -22.11
C ARG A 65 -5.49 -7.96 -21.71
N LEU A 66 -4.81 -8.08 -20.58
CA LEU A 66 -3.88 -7.06 -20.09
C LEU A 66 -2.66 -6.94 -21.01
N GLN A 67 -2.11 -8.07 -21.46
CA GLN A 67 -0.99 -8.09 -22.40
C GLN A 67 -1.35 -7.40 -23.72
N LEU A 68 -2.55 -7.67 -24.26
CA LEU A 68 -3.04 -7.04 -25.48
C LEU A 68 -3.13 -5.51 -25.35
N GLU A 69 -3.56 -5.00 -24.19
CA GLU A 69 -3.63 -3.56 -23.93
C GLU A 69 -2.22 -2.93 -23.79
N ILE A 70 -1.29 -3.65 -23.16
CA ILE A 70 0.11 -3.20 -23.01
C ILE A 70 0.78 -3.12 -24.38
N ASP A 71 0.63 -4.14 -25.22
CA ASP A 71 1.24 -4.18 -26.55
C ASP A 71 0.70 -3.03 -27.43
N GLN A 72 -0.61 -2.79 -27.42
CA GLN A 72 -1.21 -1.63 -28.11
C GLN A 72 -0.67 -0.29 -27.63
N LYS A 73 -0.47 -0.11 -26.31
CA LYS A 73 0.11 1.12 -25.75
C LYS A 73 1.58 1.27 -26.11
N LYS A 74 2.35 0.18 -26.09
CA LYS A 74 3.77 0.16 -26.44
C LYS A 74 3.96 0.51 -27.91
N ASP A 75 3.10 0.01 -28.79
CA ASP A 75 3.13 0.37 -30.21
C ASP A 75 2.85 1.86 -30.43
N ALA A 76 1.90 2.44 -29.68
CA ALA A 76 1.60 3.87 -29.74
C ALA A 76 2.75 4.74 -29.20
N GLU A 77 3.37 4.34 -28.08
CA GLU A 77 4.50 5.05 -27.47
C GLU A 77 5.76 4.99 -28.36
N ASN A 78 6.03 3.84 -28.98
CA ASN A 78 7.14 3.68 -29.91
C ASN A 78 6.96 4.55 -31.17
N HIS A 79 5.72 4.68 -31.65
CA HIS A 79 5.39 5.56 -32.77
C HIS A 79 5.52 7.05 -32.42
N GLU A 80 5.29 7.46 -31.16
CA GLU A 80 5.52 8.83 -30.70
C GLU A 80 7.02 9.13 -30.48
N ALA A 81 7.78 8.18 -29.92
CA ALA A 81 9.22 8.32 -29.70
C ALA A 81 10.02 8.41 -31.01
N GLN A 82 9.61 7.69 -32.06
CA GLN A 82 10.24 7.77 -33.39
C GLN A 82 10.02 9.12 -34.09
N LEU A 83 8.90 9.82 -33.80
CA LEU A 83 8.61 11.13 -34.41
C LEU A 83 9.41 12.28 -33.76
N LYS A 84 9.86 12.15 -32.50
CA LYS A 84 10.64 13.18 -31.80
C LYS A 84 12.16 13.08 -31.98
N ASN A 85 12.70 11.92 -32.35
CA ASN A 85 14.15 11.72 -32.52
C ASN A 85 14.67 12.05 -33.94
N GLY A 86 13.89 12.75 -34.77
CA GLY A 86 14.28 13.15 -36.12
C GLY A 86 15.07 14.46 -36.25
N SER A 87 15.53 15.09 -35.17
CA SER A 87 16.27 16.36 -35.30
C SER A 87 17.23 16.62 -34.14
N LEU A 88 18.53 16.38 -34.40
CA LEU A 88 19.68 17.27 -34.14
C LEU A 88 20.96 16.47 -33.81
N ASP A 89 21.82 16.39 -34.83
CA ASP A 89 23.24 16.09 -34.75
C ASP A 89 24.01 17.25 -34.09
N SER A 90 24.80 16.99 -33.04
CA SER A 90 26.17 17.50 -32.86
C SER A 90 26.85 17.11 -31.53
N PRO A 91 28.20 17.12 -31.46
CA PRO A 91 29.00 16.22 -30.62
C PRO A 91 29.73 16.87 -29.43
N GLY A 92 30.13 16.07 -28.42
CA GLY A 92 31.31 16.40 -27.60
C GLY A 92 31.42 15.82 -26.16
N LYS A 93 32.46 14.97 -25.97
CA LYS A 93 33.31 14.71 -24.78
C LYS A 93 32.78 13.76 -23.67
N GLN A 94 33.21 12.48 -23.63
CA GLN A 94 34.40 11.87 -22.94
C GLN A 94 34.29 11.93 -21.40
N ASP A 95 34.41 10.88 -20.57
CA ASP A 95 35.04 9.54 -20.57
C ASP A 95 34.11 8.57 -19.77
N THR A 96 34.02 7.25 -19.99
CA THR A 96 35.07 6.21 -19.86
C THR A 96 34.72 5.03 -20.77
N GLU A 97 35.72 4.55 -21.51
CA GLU A 97 35.68 3.34 -22.32
C GLU A 97 35.42 2.09 -21.47
N GLU A 98 34.40 1.31 -21.82
CA GLU A 98 34.54 -0.13 -22.00
C GLU A 98 33.50 -0.55 -23.06
N ASP A 99 34.04 -0.81 -24.24
CA ASP A 99 33.62 -1.68 -25.33
C ASP A 99 32.32 -2.48 -25.11
N GLU A 100 31.33 -2.25 -25.97
CA GLU A 100 30.54 -3.34 -26.55
C GLU A 100 29.86 -2.79 -27.80
N GLU A 101 30.35 -3.23 -28.96
CA GLU A 101 29.56 -3.28 -30.19
C GLU A 101 28.16 -3.80 -29.81
N GLU A 102 27.15 -2.93 -29.78
CA GLU A 102 25.75 -3.37 -29.65
C GLU A 102 25.45 -4.23 -30.88
N ASP A 103 25.70 -5.53 -30.75
CA ASP A 103 25.25 -6.56 -31.67
C ASP A 103 23.77 -6.27 -31.91
N GLU A 104 23.30 -6.30 -33.16
CA GLU A 104 21.91 -5.90 -33.49
C GLU A 104 20.87 -6.67 -32.66
N LYS A 105 21.29 -7.78 -32.06
CA LYS A 105 20.54 -8.67 -31.16
C LYS A 105 20.37 -8.16 -29.72
N ASP A 106 21.20 -7.20 -29.27
CA ASP A 106 21.17 -6.68 -27.90
C ASP A 106 20.53 -5.30 -27.80
N LYS A 107 20.22 -4.67 -28.93
CA LYS A 107 19.42 -3.45 -28.98
C LYS A 107 18.07 -3.66 -28.28
N GLY A 108 17.86 -2.92 -27.20
CA GLY A 108 16.61 -2.93 -26.41
C GLY A 108 16.58 -3.88 -25.21
N LYS A 109 17.67 -4.62 -24.92
CA LYS A 109 17.78 -5.38 -23.67
C LYS A 109 18.27 -4.48 -22.53
N LEU A 110 17.74 -4.67 -21.33
CA LEU A 110 18.18 -3.96 -20.12
C LEU A 110 19.43 -4.65 -19.55
N LYS A 111 20.44 -3.86 -19.17
CA LYS A 111 21.61 -4.34 -18.44
C LYS A 111 21.16 -4.94 -17.08
N PRO A 112 21.55 -6.18 -16.75
CA PRO A 112 21.21 -6.78 -15.45
C PRO A 112 21.75 -5.95 -14.27
N ASN A 113 21.03 -5.97 -13.15
CA ASN A 113 21.51 -5.35 -11.90
C ASN A 113 22.52 -6.28 -11.18
N LEU A 114 23.17 -5.78 -10.12
CA LEU A 114 24.16 -6.54 -9.33
C LEU A 114 23.61 -7.84 -8.73
N GLY A 115 22.29 -7.97 -8.61
CA GLY A 115 21.60 -9.17 -8.15
C GLY A 115 21.07 -10.03 -9.29
N ASN A 116 21.63 -9.94 -10.49
CA ASN A 116 21.21 -10.69 -11.70
C ASN A 116 19.73 -10.54 -12.07
N GLY A 117 19.07 -9.48 -11.64
CA GLY A 117 17.69 -9.14 -12.02
C GLY A 117 17.64 -7.84 -12.81
N ALA A 118 16.54 -7.10 -12.70
CA ALA A 118 16.37 -5.82 -13.39
C ALA A 118 15.75 -4.74 -12.49
N ASP A 119 16.17 -3.49 -12.76
CA ASP A 119 15.63 -2.30 -12.12
C ASP A 119 14.67 -1.60 -13.10
N LEU A 120 13.37 -1.59 -12.80
CA LEU A 120 12.32 -0.92 -13.57
C LEU A 120 11.77 0.29 -12.79
N PRO A 121 11.08 1.25 -13.46
CA PRO A 121 10.61 2.48 -12.82
C PRO A 121 9.74 2.27 -11.58
N ASN A 122 8.94 1.20 -11.56
CA ASN A 122 7.95 0.93 -10.50
C ASN A 122 8.31 -0.27 -9.63
N TYR A 123 9.31 -1.07 -10.01
CA TYR A 123 9.71 -2.28 -9.28
C TYR A 123 11.12 -2.70 -9.63
N ARG A 124 11.77 -3.42 -8.72
CA ARG A 124 13.09 -4.03 -8.93
C ARG A 124 13.08 -5.45 -8.40
N TRP A 125 13.81 -6.33 -9.05
CA TRP A 125 13.95 -7.72 -8.61
C TRP A 125 15.40 -8.18 -8.74
N THR A 126 15.73 -9.22 -8.01
CA THR A 126 17.04 -9.91 -8.02
C THR A 126 16.77 -11.40 -8.09
N GLN A 127 17.70 -12.17 -8.65
CA GLN A 127 17.57 -13.62 -8.75
C GLN A 127 18.88 -14.29 -8.36
N THR A 128 18.77 -15.31 -7.52
CA THR A 128 19.88 -16.20 -7.15
C THR A 128 19.53 -17.65 -7.44
N LEU A 129 20.52 -18.50 -7.70
CA LEU A 129 20.30 -19.94 -7.91
C LEU A 129 19.74 -20.64 -6.66
N SER A 130 19.86 -20.02 -5.49
CA SER A 130 19.36 -20.57 -4.21
C SER A 130 17.84 -20.55 -4.08
N GLU A 131 17.14 -19.80 -4.94
CA GLU A 131 15.68 -19.65 -4.92
C GLU A 131 14.97 -20.62 -5.89
N LEU A 132 15.72 -21.39 -6.69
CA LEU A 132 15.20 -22.42 -7.59
C LEU A 132 15.36 -23.81 -6.93
N ASP A 133 14.25 -24.53 -6.77
CA ASP A 133 14.18 -25.95 -6.34
C ASP A 133 13.96 -26.86 -7.55
#